data_AF-A0A5J4RRM6-F1
#
_entry.id   AF-A0A5J4RRM6-F1
#
_cell.length_a   1.000
_cell.length_b   1.000
_cell.length_c   1.000
_cell.angle_alpha   90.00
_cell.angle_beta   90.00
_cell.angle_gamma   90.00
#
_symmetry.space_group_name_H-M   'P 1'
#
loop_
_entity.id
_entity.type
_entity.pdbx_description
1 polymer ?
#
loop_
_entity_poly.entity_id
_entity_poly.type
_entity_poly.pdbx_seq_one_letter_code
_entity_poly.pdbx_strand_id
1 'polypeptide(L)' 'MRVAFLYSNRGIGAIDCSNPNLGNPGVGGTQFCYLLLMYYLSCFKKEWDIIAYVYEETIGSVII' A
#
# COMPACT_ATOMS: atom_id res chain seq x y z
N MET A 1 9.08 0.00 17.51
CA MET A 1 7.94 -0.92 17.29
C MET A 1 8.00 -1.44 15.87
N ARG A 2 7.57 -2.67 15.58
CA ARG A 2 7.51 -3.21 14.22
C ARG A 2 6.06 -3.29 13.76
N VAL A 3 5.75 -2.73 12.59
CA VAL A 3 4.41 -2.72 12.00
C VAL A 3 4.51 -3.22 10.57
N ALA A 4 3.76 -4.27 10.25
CA ALA A 4 3.69 -4.83 8.91
C ALA A 4 2.32 -4.56 8.30
N PHE A 5 2.30 -4.07 7.06
CA PHE A 5 1.10 -3.90 6.25
C PHE A 5 1.08 -4.95 5.15
N LEU A 6 -0.04 -5.64 4.98
CA LEU A 6 -0.30 -6.48 3.82
C LEU A 6 -1.14 -5.66 2.83
N TYR A 7 -0.58 -5.41 1.65
CA TYR A 7 -1.12 -4.46 0.67
C TYR A 7 -1.36 -5.15 -0.68
N SER A 8 -2.60 -5.11 -1.16
CA SER A 8 -2.97 -5.76 -2.43
C SER A 8 -2.41 -5.00 -3.62
N ASN A 9 -1.71 -5.69 -4.52
CA ASN A 9 -1.14 -5.16 -5.76
C ASN A 9 -2.22 -4.88 -6.84
N ARG A 10 -3.49 -5.10 -6.53
CA ARG A 10 -4.59 -4.93 -7.48
C ARG A 10 -4.69 -3.47 -7.94
N GLY A 11 -4.39 -3.23 -9.22
CA GLY A 11 -4.49 -1.90 -9.83
C GLY A 11 -3.30 -0.98 -9.56
N ILE A 12 -2.18 -1.48 -9.02
CA ILE A 12 -0.98 -0.66 -8.70
C ILE A 12 0.31 -1.12 -9.39
N GLY A 13 0.33 -2.28 -10.06
CA GLY A 13 1.58 -2.88 -10.58
C GLY A 13 2.42 -1.99 -11.52
N ALA A 14 1.83 -0.99 -12.18
CA ALA A 14 2.53 -0.04 -13.04
C ALA A 14 2.47 1.43 -12.53
N ILE A 15 1.94 1.67 -11.33
CA ILE A 15 1.70 3.01 -10.78
C ILE A 15 2.80 3.38 -9.79
N ASP A 16 3.45 4.53 -10.01
CA ASP A 16 4.40 5.07 -9.04
C ASP A 16 3.67 5.60 -7.79
N CYS A 17 3.89 4.91 -6.67
CA CYS A 17 3.32 5.22 -5.36
C CYS A 17 4.32 5.91 -4.40
N SER A 18 5.47 6.39 -4.90
CA SER A 18 6.55 6.94 -4.08
C SER A 18 6.23 8.30 -3.43
N ASN A 19 5.24 9.03 -3.95
CA ASN A 19 4.90 10.39 -3.51
C ASN A 19 3.40 10.57 -3.16
N PRO A 20 2.86 9.79 -2.20
CA PRO A 20 1.42 9.82 -1.90
C PRO A 20 0.95 11.14 -1.28
N ASN A 21 1.86 11.94 -0.74
CA ASN A 21 1.59 13.29 -0.25
C ASN A 21 1.23 14.29 -1.36
N LEU A 22 1.51 13.98 -2.63
CA LEU A 22 1.14 14.82 -3.77
C LEU A 22 -0.26 14.52 -4.31
N GLY A 23 -0.92 13.49 -3.81
CA GLY A 23 -2.27 13.10 -4.20
C GLY A 23 -2.40 11.61 -4.49
N ASN A 24 -3.62 11.18 -4.83
CA ASN A 24 -3.90 9.80 -5.17
C ASN A 24 -3.39 9.48 -6.58
N PRO A 25 -2.44 8.54 -6.75
CA PRO A 25 -1.88 8.22 -8.07
C PRO A 25 -2.79 7.32 -8.92
N GLY A 26 -4.05 7.12 -8.53
CA GLY A 26 -5.04 6.34 -9.27
C GLY A 26 -5.29 4.94 -8.70
N VAL A 27 -4.93 4.70 -7.44
CA VAL A 27 -4.88 3.37 -6.82
C VAL A 27 -6.17 2.96 -6.11
N GLY A 28 -7.21 3.79 -6.16
CA GLY A 28 -8.43 3.62 -5.37
C GLY A 28 -8.38 4.34 -4.01
N GLY A 29 -9.55 4.63 -3.42
CA GLY A 29 -9.64 5.44 -2.19
C GLY A 29 -9.09 4.73 -0.95
N THR A 30 -9.54 3.49 -0.70
CA THR A 30 -9.10 2.70 0.46
C THR A 30 -7.60 2.41 0.41
N GLN A 31 -7.11 1.97 -0.75
CA GLN A 31 -5.69 1.73 -0.99
C GLN A 31 -4.86 2.99 -0.74
N PHE A 32 -5.32 4.14 -1.23
CA PHE A 32 -4.66 5.42 -1.00
C PHE A 32 -4.61 5.81 0.49
N CYS A 33 -5.66 5.54 1.27
CA CYS A 33 -5.63 5.77 2.73
C CYS A 33 -4.52 4.97 3.43
N TYR A 34 -4.36 3.69 3.08
CA TYR A 34 -3.27 2.86 3.62
C TYR A 34 -1.90 3.34 3.14
N LEU A 35 -1.77 3.74 1.87
CA LEU A 35 -0.54 4.28 1.32
C LEU A 35 -0.10 5.55 2.08
N LEU A 36 -1.02 6.49 2.32
CA LEU A 36 -0.76 7.69 3.12
C LEU A 36 -0.39 7.36 4.56
N LEU A 37 -1.09 6.40 5.19
CA LEU A 37 -0.78 5.97 6.55
C LEU A 37 0.65 5.42 6.66
N MET A 38 1.03 4.51 5.77
CA MET A 38 2.38 3.94 5.72
C MET A 38 3.43 5.03 5.50
N TYR A 39 3.19 5.94 4.55
CA TYR A 39 4.06 7.08 4.27
C TYR A 39 4.27 7.95 5.51
N TYR A 40 3.20 8.44 6.13
CA TYR A 40 3.33 9.33 7.29
C TYR A 40 3.90 8.64 8.53
N LEU A 41 3.63 7.35 8.75
CA LEU A 41 4.32 6.57 9.79
C LEU A 41 5.83 6.52 9.51
N SER A 42 6.24 6.25 8.27
CA SER A 42 7.67 6.25 7.91
C SER A 42 8.32 7.63 7.99
N CYS A 43 7.55 8.71 7.82
CA CYS A 43 8.03 10.10 7.95
C CYS A 43 8.20 10.51 9.42
N PHE A 44 7.22 10.22 10.27
CA PHE A 44 7.15 10.77 11.63
C PHE A 44 7.56 9.80 12.73
N LYS A 45 7.60 8.49 12.48
CA LYS A 45 8.01 7.44 13.44
C LYS A 45 9.28 6.75 12.96
N LYS A 46 10.39 7.49 12.90
CA LYS A 46 11.69 7.02 12.38
C LYS A 46 12.28 5.84 13.17
N GLU A 47 11.86 5.69 14.42
CA GLU A 47 12.25 4.60 15.31
C GLU A 47 11.37 3.35 15.16
N TRP A 48 10.37 3.38 14.29
CA TRP A 48 9.52 2.23 13.97
C TRP A 48 10.01 1.56 12.68
N ASP A 49 9.95 0.24 12.68
CA ASP A 49 10.23 -0.59 11.51
C ASP A 49 8.90 -0.82 10.78
N ILE A 50 8.67 -0.03 9.73
CA ILE A 50 7.46 -0.06 8.90
C ILE A 50 7.76 -0.86 7.63
N ILE A 51 7.08 -1.99 7.46
CA ILE A 51 7.27 -2.88 6.31
C ILE A 51 5.95 -3.03 5.58
N ALA A 52 5.97 -2.92 4.25
CA ALA A 52 4.83 -3.21 3.39
C ALA A 52 5.11 -4.48 2.59
N TYR A 53 4.30 -5.51 2.79
CA TYR A 53 4.27 -6.71 1.95
C TYR A 53 3.22 -6.51 0.86
N VAL A 54 3.68 -6.46 -0.39
CA VAL A 54 2.80 -6.34 -1.54
C VAL A 54 2.54 -7.74 -2.10
N TYR A 55 1.26 -8.09 -2.26
CA TYR A 55 0.85 -9.39 -2.81
C TYR A 55 -0.02 -9.22 -4.05
N GLU A 56 0.10 -10.13 -5.00
CA GLU A 56 -0.76 -10.18 -6.18
C GLU A 56 -1.91 -11.16 -5.93
N GLU A 57 -3.15 -10.69 -6.08
CA GLU A 57 -4.31 -11.58 -6.10
C GLU A 57 -4.31 -12.34 -7.43
N THR A 58 -3.87 -13.59 -7.45
CA THR A 58 -4.19 -14.48 -8.58
C THR A 58 -5.70 -14.60 -8.66
N ILE A 59 -6.29 -14.09 -9.76
CA ILE A 59 -7.72 -14.23 -10.05
C ILE A 59 -7.99 -15.71 -10.31
N GLY A 60 -8.34 -16.45 -9.27
CA GLY A 60 -8.93 -17.78 -9.38
C GLY A 60 -10.44 -17.64 -9.51
N SER A 61 -11.01 -17.94 -10.68
CA SER A 61 -12.44 -18.20 -10.80
C SER A 61 -12.75 -19.50 -10.07
N VAL A 62 -13.48 -19.41 -8.96
CA VAL A 62 -14.17 -20.57 -8.40
C VAL A 62 -15.33 -20.87 -9.35
N ILE A 63 -15.16 -21.86 -10.20
CA ILE A 63 -16.30 -22.51 -10.87
C ILE A 63 -16.97 -23.34 -9.77
N ILE A 64 -18.13 -22.87 -9.30
CA ILE A 64 -19.03 -23.64 -8.43
C ILE A 64 -19.87 -24.55 -9.33
#